data_AF-A0A9E4M0N4-F1
#
_entry.id   AF-A0A9E4M0N4-F1
#
_cell.length_a   1.000
_cell.length_b   1.000
_cell.length_c   1.000
_cell.angle_alpha   90.00
_cell.angle_beta   90.00
_cell.angle_gamma   90.00
#
_symmetry.space_group_name_H-M   'P 1'
#
loop_
_entity.id
_entity.type
_entity.pdbx_description
1 polymer ?
#
loop_
_entity_poly.entity_id
_entity_poly.type
_entity_poly.pdbx_seq_one_letter_code
_entity_poly.pdbx_strand_id
1 'polypeptide(L)'
;MTAPRAALVARLAATAEVIGSTLSEDALAIMETGLERWPAGEVAHALHRVRSECRGRLALADVLERIPAWKQSRLQSVDEAWEQALAARMWD
;
A
#
# COMPACT_ATOMS: atom_id res chain seq x y z
N MET A 1 -14.08 -2.78 -9.35
CA MET A 1 -14.39 -1.35 -9.57
C MET A 1 -13.46 -0.52 -8.70
N THR A 2 -12.67 0.36 -9.30
CA THR A 2 -11.80 1.32 -8.61
C THR A 2 -12.69 2.42 -7.99
N ALA A 3 -12.41 2.87 -6.78
CA ALA A 3 -13.18 3.92 -6.14
C ALA A 3 -12.90 5.26 -6.85
N PRO A 4 -13.87 6.19 -6.90
CA PRO A 4 -13.60 7.52 -7.42
C PRO A 4 -12.46 8.17 -6.61
N ARG A 5 -11.50 8.79 -7.31
CA ARG A 5 -10.28 9.44 -6.77
C ARG A 5 -10.56 10.29 -5.51
N ALA A 6 -11.59 11.13 -5.55
CA ALA A 6 -12.00 11.97 -4.42
C ALA A 6 -12.35 11.17 -3.15
N ALA A 7 -12.99 10.00 -3.30
CA ALA A 7 -13.35 9.14 -2.17
C ALA A 7 -12.12 8.47 -1.54
N LEU A 8 -11.09 8.16 -2.33
CA LEU A 8 -9.84 7.59 -1.82
C LEU A 8 -9.05 8.63 -1.01
N VAL A 9 -8.91 9.84 -1.55
CA VAL A 9 -8.23 10.96 -0.85
C VAL A 9 -8.90 11.26 0.49
N ALA A 10 -10.23 11.37 0.52
CA ALA A 10 -10.97 11.60 1.76
C ALA A 10 -10.74 10.49 2.80
N ARG A 11 -10.68 9.22 2.36
CA ARG A 11 -10.41 8.08 3.26
C ARG A 11 -8.98 8.08 3.79
N LEU A 12 -8.01 8.51 2.98
CA LEU A 12 -6.61 8.64 3.40
C LEU A 12 -6.46 9.73 4.46
N ALA A 13 -7.03 10.91 4.21
CA ALA A 13 -7.04 12.03 5.16
C ALA A 13 -7.67 11.62 6.50
N ALA A 14 -8.89 11.07 6.46
CA ALA A 14 -9.57 10.60 7.66
C ALA A 14 -8.81 9.48 8.38
N THR A 15 -8.12 8.60 7.65
CA THR A 15 -7.31 7.54 8.28
C THR A 15 -6.11 8.13 9.00
N ALA A 16 -5.39 9.08 8.38
CA ALA A 16 -4.27 9.76 9.01
C ALA A 16 -4.70 10.44 10.31
N GLU A 17 -5.81 11.18 10.27
CA GLU A 17 -6.38 11.88 11.44
C GLU A 17 -6.72 10.91 12.57
N VAL A 18 -7.43 9.82 12.25
CA VAL A 18 -7.84 8.81 13.24
C VAL A 18 -6.64 8.17 13.93
N ILE A 19 -5.53 7.95 13.22
CA ILE A 19 -4.34 7.34 13.81
C ILE A 19 -3.40 8.37 14.48
N GLY A 20 -3.75 9.66 14.48
CA GLY A 20 -3.02 10.71 15.18
C GLY A 20 -2.01 11.47 14.33
N SER A 21 -2.20 11.54 13.02
CA SER A 21 -1.41 12.38 12.11
C SER A 21 -2.30 13.19 11.17
N THR A 22 -1.70 14.11 10.42
CA THR A 22 -2.38 14.80 9.32
C THR A 22 -1.46 14.74 8.11
N LEU A 23 -2.04 14.65 6.92
CA LEU A 23 -1.31 14.66 5.66
C LEU A 23 -1.64 15.93 4.90
N SER A 24 -0.64 16.54 4.25
CA SER A 24 -0.88 17.62 3.29
C SER A 24 -1.58 17.10 2.03
N GLU A 25 -2.16 18.00 1.25
CA GLU A 25 -2.75 17.66 -0.05
C GLU A 25 -1.74 16.95 -0.97
N ASP A 26 -0.50 17.43 -1.04
CA ASP A 26 0.56 16.81 -1.83
C ASP A 26 0.86 15.37 -1.37
N ALA A 27 0.92 15.14 -0.05
CA ALA A 27 1.16 13.81 0.49
C ALA A 27 -0.01 12.86 0.17
N LEU A 28 -1.25 13.35 0.23
CA LEU A 28 -2.44 12.60 -0.15
C LEU A 28 -2.41 12.23 -1.64
N ALA A 29 -2.01 13.15 -2.52
CA ALA A 29 -1.90 12.89 -3.96
C ALA A 29 -0.86 11.82 -4.30
N ILE A 30 0.29 11.83 -3.61
CA ILE A 30 1.33 10.80 -3.74
C ILE A 30 0.81 9.44 -3.24
N MET A 31 0.18 9.40 -2.07
CA MET A 31 -0.40 8.16 -1.54
C MET A 31 -1.48 7.59 -2.45
N GLU A 32 -2.33 8.45 -3.00
CA GLU A 32 -3.40 8.06 -3.92
C GLU A 32 -2.82 7.43 -5.19
N THR A 33 -1.82 8.04 -5.80
CA THR A 33 -1.12 7.51 -6.98
C THR A 33 -0.50 6.14 -6.69
N GLY A 34 0.06 5.95 -5.49
CA GLY A 34 0.58 4.65 -5.05
C GLY A 34 -0.50 3.57 -4.89
N LEU A 35 -1.77 3.97 -4.73
CA LEU A 35 -2.89 3.10 -4.44
C LEU A 35 -3.84 2.87 -5.61
N GLU A 36 -3.81 3.70 -6.66
CA GLU A 36 -4.77 3.69 -7.77
C GLU A 36 -4.81 2.36 -8.54
N ARG A 37 -3.69 1.62 -8.54
CA ARG A 37 -3.58 0.32 -9.21
C ARG A 37 -4.24 -0.84 -8.46
N TRP A 38 -4.62 -0.64 -7.20
CA TRP A 38 -5.20 -1.70 -6.37
C TRP A 38 -6.72 -1.66 -6.37
N PRO A 39 -7.38 -2.82 -6.22
CA PRO A 39 -8.83 -2.86 -6.10
C PRO A 39 -9.32 -2.03 -4.91
N ALA A 40 -10.34 -1.20 -5.14
CA ALA A 40 -10.86 -0.29 -4.13
C ALA A 40 -11.31 -0.98 -2.83
N GLY A 41 -11.90 -2.18 -2.96
CA GLY A 41 -12.30 -2.99 -1.81
C GLY A 41 -11.11 -3.42 -0.96
N GLU A 42 -9.98 -3.77 -1.58
CA GLU A 42 -8.76 -4.15 -0.87
C GLU A 42 -8.12 -2.96 -0.17
N VAL A 43 -8.02 -1.81 -0.84
CA VAL A 43 -7.54 -0.56 -0.23
C VAL A 43 -8.45 -0.16 0.94
N ALA A 44 -9.77 -0.28 0.77
CA ALA A 44 -10.73 0.04 1.80
C ALA A 44 -10.56 -0.82 3.06
N HIS A 45 -10.36 -2.13 2.87
CA HIS A 45 -10.08 -3.09 3.94
C HIS A 45 -8.71 -2.85 4.59
N ALA A 46 -7.68 -2.57 3.80
CA ALA A 46 -6.35 -2.23 4.30
C ALA A 46 -6.39 -0.98 5.20
N LEU A 47 -7.06 0.09 4.76
CA LEU A 47 -7.24 1.30 5.58
C LEU A 47 -8.03 1.05 6.87
N HIS A 48 -9.01 0.13 6.85
CA HIS A 48 -9.70 -0.28 8.08
C HIS A 48 -8.74 -0.92 9.08
N ARG A 49 -7.89 -1.83 8.61
CA ARG A 49 -6.86 -2.47 9.44
C ARG A 49 -5.80 -1.48 9.95
N VAL A 50 -5.38 -0.52 9.13
CA VAL A 50 -4.47 0.56 9.57
C VAL A 50 -5.06 1.32 10.77
N ARG A 51 -6.35 1.67 10.73
CA ARG A 51 -7.01 2.38 11.85
C ARG A 51 -7.03 1.55 13.14
N SER A 52 -7.15 0.23 13.06
CA SER A 52 -7.13 -0.63 14.24
C SER A 52 -5.72 -0.93 14.77
N GLU A 53 -4.72 -0.96 13.91
CA GLU A 53 -3.40 -1.53 14.23
C GLU A 53 -2.26 -0.49 14.32
N CYS A 54 -2.37 0.65 13.65
CA CYS A 54 -1.31 1.66 13.55
C CYS A 54 -1.65 2.94 14.30
N ARG A 55 -0.63 3.66 14.78
CA ARG A 55 -0.74 5.00 15.39
C ARG A 55 0.43 5.87 14.92
N GLY A 56 0.26 7.19 14.97
CA GLY A 56 1.25 8.16 14.51
C GLY A 56 1.12 8.45 13.01
N ARG A 57 2.25 8.50 12.30
CA ARG A 57 2.29 8.93 10.89
C ARG A 57 1.85 7.82 9.94
N LEU A 58 0.86 8.11 9.10
CA LEU A 58 0.45 7.21 8.02
C LEU A 58 1.52 7.16 6.93
N ALA A 59 2.06 5.99 6.64
CA ALA A 59 2.92 5.74 5.48
C ALA A 59 2.19 4.89 4.42
N LEU A 60 2.65 4.97 3.17
CA LEU A 60 2.12 4.12 2.08
C LEU A 60 2.34 2.62 2.36
N ALA A 61 3.47 2.28 2.98
CA ALA A 61 3.78 0.91 3.39
C ALA A 61 2.72 0.32 4.33
N ASP A 62 2.21 1.13 5.28
CA ASP A 62 1.17 0.68 6.22
C ASP A 62 -0.07 0.18 5.50
N VAL A 63 -0.43 0.80 4.37
CA VAL A 63 -1.58 0.39 3.56
C VAL A 63 -1.22 -0.81 2.70
N LEU A 64 -0.11 -0.75 1.96
CA LEU A 64 0.29 -1.79 1.01
C LEU A 64 0.52 -3.15 1.68
N GLU A 65 1.14 -3.19 2.85
CA GLU A 65 1.41 -4.42 3.60
C GLU A 65 0.13 -5.18 4.01
N ARG A 66 -1.03 -4.51 3.97
CA ARG A 66 -2.33 -5.08 4.30
C ARG A 66 -3.17 -5.43 3.06
N ILE A 67 -2.65 -5.19 1.86
CA ILE A 67 -3.26 -5.60 0.58
C ILE A 67 -2.77 -7.01 0.24
N PRO A 68 -3.65 -8.03 0.15
CA PRO A 68 -3.24 -9.40 -0.15
C PRO A 68 -2.48 -9.53 -1.47
N ALA A 69 -2.94 -8.84 -2.52
CA ALA A 69 -2.30 -8.86 -3.83
C ALA A 69 -0.91 -8.23 -3.82
N TRP A 70 -0.66 -7.21 -2.99
CA TRP A 70 0.67 -6.63 -2.81
C TRP A 70 1.63 -7.63 -2.18
N LYS A 71 1.18 -8.35 -1.14
CA LYS A 71 1.98 -9.37 -0.48
C LYS A 71 2.38 -10.47 -1.47
N GLN A 72 1.45 -10.92 -2.31
CA GLN A 72 1.73 -11.93 -3.32
C GLN A 72 2.71 -11.43 -4.39
N SER A 73 2.50 -10.23 -4.93
CA SER A 73 3.40 -9.61 -5.91
C SER A 73 4.82 -9.45 -5.36
N ARG A 74 4.96 -9.09 -4.08
CA ARG A 74 6.26 -9.00 -3.41
C ARG A 74 6.95 -10.36 -3.30
N LEU A 75 6.22 -11.41 -2.92
CA LEU A 75 6.78 -12.76 -2.83
C LEU A 75 7.29 -13.25 -4.19
N GLN A 76 6.51 -13.03 -5.26
CA GLN A 76 6.93 -13.35 -6.62
C GLN A 76 8.23 -12.62 -7.02
N SER A 77 8.34 -11.31 -6.73
CA SER A 77 9.56 -10.56 -7.04
C SER A 77 10.79 -11.04 -6.26
N VAL A 78 10.59 -11.58 -5.05
CA VAL A 78 11.67 -12.17 -4.25
C VAL A 78 12.09 -13.49 -4.87
N ASP A 79 11.15 -14.37 -5.19
CA ASP A 79 11.42 -15.68 -5.81
C ASP A 79 12.15 -15.50 -7.15
N GLU A 80 11.71 -14.57 -8.01
CA GLU A 80 12.38 -14.23 -9.27
C GLU A 80 13.82 -13.73 -9.05
N ALA A 81 14.06 -12.93 -8.02
CA ALA A 81 15.41 -12.45 -7.69
C ALA A 81 16.34 -13.60 -7.21
N TRP A 82 15.81 -14.57 -6.46
CA TRP A 82 16.55 -15.76 -6.05
C TRP A 82 16.86 -16.67 -7.24
N GLU A 83 15.89 -16.91 -8.13
CA GLU A 83 16.09 -17.69 -9.35
C GLU A 83 17.18 -17.08 -10.24
N GLN A 84 17.16 -15.76 -10.44
CA GLN A 84 18.22 -15.05 -11.18
C GLN A 84 19.60 -15.21 -10.53
N ALA A 85 19.68 -15.11 -9.19
CA ALA A 85 20.94 -15.27 -8.47
C ALA A 85 21.49 -16.70 -8.56
N LEU A 86 20.63 -17.72 -8.49
CA LEU A 86 21.01 -19.12 -8.67
C LEU A 86 21.47 -19.39 -10.10
N ALA A 87 20.75 -18.86 -11.08
CA ALA A 87 21.11 -18.99 -12.49
C ALA A 87 22.47 -18.36 -12.78
N ALA A 88 22.71 -17.13 -12.29
CA ALA A 88 24.02 -16.46 -12.42
C ALA A 88 25.17 -17.28 -11.82
N ARG A 89 24.94 -17.96 -10.69
CA ARG A 89 25.93 -18.81 -10.03
C ARG A 89 26.20 -20.14 -10.74
N MET A 90 25.29 -20.60 -11.61
CA MET A 90 25.47 -21.84 -12.39
C MET A 90 26.34 -21.64 -13.65
N TRP A 91 26.59 -20.39 -14.05
CA TRP A 91 27.42 -20.05 -15.22
C TRP A 91 28.80 -19.47 -14.86
N ASP A 92 29.22 -19.61 -13.60
CA ASP A 92 30.59 -19.39 -13.09
C ASP A 92 31.28 -20.75 -12.87
#